data_AF-A0A1V5ZHJ4-F1
#
_entry.id   AF-A0A1V5ZHJ4-F1
#
_cell.length_a   1.000
_cell.length_b   1.000
_cell.length_c   1.000
_cell.angle_alpha   90.00
_cell.angle_beta   90.00
_cell.angle_gamma   90.00
#
_symmetry.space_group_name_H-M   'P 1'
#
loop_
_entity.id
_entity.type
_entity.pdbx_description
1 polymer ?
#
loop_
_entity_poly.entity_id
_entity_poly.type
_entity_poly.pdbx_seq_one_letter_code
_entity_poly.pdbx_strand_id
1 'polypeptide(L)'
;MTGEIPPVGTHTHVQKLLLSWGRQIGHRVWVAKGDRGRYCEGRFLADGCIERIPTFMPARVLAILENVDVVWFPSSGAVPVALFEVEHSTGILGGLMRMNDVVTTLVPPVEGWRFFVVAPARRISRFNGELARPTFQASGLARVCRFLSYDHVVEGMRNNLPLR
;
A
#
# COMPACT_ATOMS: atom_id res chain seq x y z
N MET A 1 7.33 13.16 -26.61
CA MET A 1 6.31 13.66 -25.68
C MET A 1 6.85 13.50 -24.26
N THR A 2 7.32 14.60 -23.67
CA THR A 2 7.86 14.63 -22.30
C THR A 2 6.70 14.46 -21.33
N GLY A 3 6.50 13.25 -20.82
CA GLY A 3 5.41 12.89 -19.92
C GLY A 3 5.60 13.49 -18.53
N GLU A 4 5.27 14.76 -18.37
CA GLU A 4 5.06 15.36 -17.04
C GLU A 4 3.88 14.66 -16.37
N ILE A 5 4.16 13.78 -15.42
CA ILE A 5 3.14 13.33 -14.45
C ILE A 5 2.61 14.57 -13.71
N PRO A 6 1.28 14.80 -13.73
CA PRO A 6 0.66 15.90 -13.00
C PRO A 6 1.03 15.86 -11.51
N PRO A 7 1.01 17.00 -10.79
CA PRO A 7 1.13 16.97 -9.35
C PRO A 7 0.16 15.95 -8.76
N VAL A 8 0.65 15.14 -7.82
CA VAL A 8 -0.13 14.08 -7.17
C VAL A 8 -1.32 14.71 -6.42
N GLY A 9 -2.46 14.75 -7.11
CA GLY A 9 -3.55 15.65 -6.76
C GLY A 9 -4.51 15.12 -5.71
N THR A 10 -4.60 13.78 -5.52
CA THR A 10 -5.57 13.16 -4.60
C THR A 10 -5.10 11.79 -4.11
N HIS A 11 -5.72 11.31 -3.03
CA HIS A 11 -5.62 9.91 -2.56
C HIS A 11 -5.84 8.90 -3.69
N THR A 12 -6.90 9.09 -4.48
CA THR A 12 -7.26 8.22 -5.61
C THR A 12 -6.23 8.22 -6.74
N HIS A 13 -5.59 9.37 -7.02
CA HIS A 13 -4.51 9.42 -8.00
C HIS A 13 -3.30 8.58 -7.53
N VAL A 14 -2.90 8.67 -6.26
CA VAL A 14 -1.81 7.84 -5.72
C VAL A 14 -2.14 6.34 -5.82
N GLN A 15 -3.36 5.95 -5.47
CA GLN A 15 -3.82 4.57 -5.63
C GLN A 15 -3.68 4.12 -7.09
N LYS A 16 -4.14 4.93 -8.06
CA LYS A 16 -3.97 4.63 -9.49
C LYS A 16 -2.50 4.43 -9.88
N LEU A 17 -1.60 5.28 -9.40
CA LEU A 17 -0.16 5.17 -9.68
C LEU A 17 0.42 3.88 -9.12
N LEU A 18 0.13 3.54 -7.85
CA LEU A 18 0.58 2.29 -7.22
C LEU A 18 0.05 1.06 -7.95
N LEU A 19 -1.23 1.06 -8.34
CA LEU A 19 -1.83 -0.04 -9.11
C LEU A 19 -1.18 -0.19 -10.49
N SER A 20 -0.86 0.93 -11.14
CA SER A 20 -0.22 0.91 -12.46
C SER A 20 1.24 0.45 -12.37
N TRP A 21 1.98 0.98 -11.40
CA TRP A 21 3.36 0.60 -11.13
C TRP A 21 3.49 -0.89 -10.79
N GLY A 22 2.67 -1.40 -9.87
CA GLY A 22 2.68 -2.82 -9.48
C GLY A 22 2.48 -3.74 -10.68
N ARG A 23 1.51 -3.44 -11.56
CA ARG A 23 1.29 -4.21 -12.80
C ARG A 23 2.47 -4.15 -13.76
N GLN A 24 3.07 -2.97 -13.91
CA GLN A 24 4.21 -2.77 -14.81
C GLN A 24 5.42 -3.61 -14.42
N ILE A 25 5.65 -3.79 -13.11
CA ILE A 25 6.72 -4.64 -12.59
C ILE A 25 6.31 -6.12 -12.37
N GLY A 26 5.15 -6.53 -12.91
CA GLY A 26 4.72 -7.93 -12.96
C GLY A 26 3.93 -8.43 -11.75
N HIS A 27 3.41 -7.55 -10.89
CA HIS A 27 2.56 -7.92 -9.79
C HIS A 27 1.07 -7.96 -10.18
N ARG A 28 0.33 -8.84 -9.52
CA ARG A 28 -1.12 -8.75 -9.45
C ARG A 28 -1.48 -7.74 -8.37
N VAL A 29 -2.49 -6.92 -8.60
CA VAL A 29 -2.80 -5.80 -7.71
C VAL A 29 -4.24 -5.87 -7.19
N TRP A 30 -4.44 -5.32 -6.00
CA TRP A 30 -5.72 -5.15 -5.34
C TRP A 30 -5.87 -3.70 -4.89
N VAL A 31 -7.08 -3.16 -4.99
CA VAL A 31 -7.48 -1.88 -4.42
C VAL A 31 -8.55 -2.13 -3.36
N ALA A 32 -8.54 -1.34 -2.28
CA ALA A 32 -9.51 -1.43 -1.20
C ALA A 32 -10.95 -1.57 -1.72
N LYS A 33 -11.73 -2.42 -1.06
CA LYS A 33 -13.11 -2.76 -1.44
C LYS A 33 -13.99 -1.53 -1.62
N GLY A 34 -13.87 -0.56 -0.71
CA GLY A 34 -14.61 0.71 -0.78
C GLY A 34 -14.22 1.62 -1.94
N ASP A 35 -13.03 1.41 -2.51
CA ASP A 35 -12.45 2.28 -3.54
C ASP A 35 -12.48 1.68 -4.94
N ARG A 36 -12.95 0.44 -5.08
CA ARG A 36 -13.07 -0.27 -6.36
C ARG A 36 -13.83 0.54 -7.42
N GLY A 37 -14.90 1.23 -7.02
CA GLY A 37 -15.74 2.04 -7.90
C GLY A 37 -15.24 3.46 -8.16
N ARG A 38 -14.10 3.88 -7.59
CA ARG A 38 -13.57 5.22 -7.86
C ARG A 38 -13.05 5.31 -9.29
N TYR A 39 -13.40 6.39 -9.98
CA TYR A 39 -12.99 6.67 -11.35
C TYR A 39 -11.87 7.71 -11.38
N CYS A 40 -10.81 7.45 -12.14
CA CYS A 40 -9.66 8.34 -12.24
C CYS A 40 -9.02 8.23 -13.62
N GLU A 41 -8.97 9.36 -14.34
CA GLU A 41 -8.27 9.48 -15.63
C GLU A 41 -8.67 8.37 -16.62
N GLY A 42 -9.97 8.23 -16.87
CA GLY A 42 -10.52 7.36 -17.90
C GLY A 42 -10.83 5.93 -17.47
N ARG A 43 -10.50 5.53 -16.23
CA ARG A 43 -10.61 4.13 -15.77
C ARG A 43 -11.10 4.03 -14.33
N PHE A 44 -11.76 2.93 -13.98
CA PHE A 44 -12.01 2.60 -12.58
C PHE A 44 -10.73 2.07 -11.92
N LEU A 45 -10.57 2.30 -10.62
CA LEU A 45 -9.41 1.75 -9.89
C LEU A 45 -9.40 0.22 -9.91
N ALA A 46 -10.57 -0.43 -9.89
CA ALA A 46 -10.66 -1.88 -9.98
C ALA A 46 -10.19 -2.47 -11.33
N ASP A 47 -10.05 -1.65 -12.38
CA ASP A 47 -9.66 -2.13 -13.72
C ASP A 47 -8.26 -2.75 -13.69
N GLY A 48 -8.19 -4.05 -14.00
CA GLY A 48 -6.97 -4.86 -13.95
C GLY A 48 -6.50 -5.25 -12.55
N CYS A 49 -7.33 -5.05 -11.52
CA CYS A 49 -7.14 -5.64 -10.20
C CYS A 49 -7.65 -7.09 -10.18
N ILE A 50 -7.13 -7.89 -9.24
CA ILE A 50 -7.75 -9.19 -8.93
C ILE A 50 -9.14 -8.98 -8.33
N GLU A 51 -10.05 -9.92 -8.61
CA GLU A 51 -11.43 -9.85 -8.14
C GLU A 51 -11.58 -10.26 -6.67
N ARG A 52 -10.70 -11.14 -6.19
CA ARG A 52 -10.69 -11.63 -4.81
C ARG A 52 -9.26 -11.81 -4.32
N ILE A 53 -9.02 -11.48 -3.06
CA ILE A 53 -7.77 -11.79 -2.37
C ILE A 53 -7.69 -13.32 -2.16
N PRO A 54 -6.53 -13.95 -2.40
CA PRO A 54 -6.34 -15.38 -2.14
C PRO A 54 -6.66 -15.75 -0.68
N THR A 55 -7.52 -16.75 -0.49
CA THR A 55 -8.02 -17.18 0.82
C THR A 55 -7.12 -18.25 1.44
N PHE A 56 -5.90 -17.88 1.84
CA PHE A 56 -4.95 -18.77 2.54
C PHE A 56 -4.62 -18.29 3.95
N MET A 57 -5.18 -17.16 4.37
CA MET A 57 -4.92 -16.48 5.64
C MET A 57 -6.16 -16.49 6.54
N PRO A 58 -6.00 -16.24 7.85
CA PRO A 58 -7.13 -16.09 8.76
C PRO A 58 -8.12 -15.04 8.26
N ALA A 59 -9.43 -15.29 8.43
CA ALA A 59 -10.50 -14.41 7.95
C ALA A 59 -10.33 -12.95 8.41
N ARG A 60 -9.84 -12.74 9.64
CA ARG A 60 -9.56 -11.40 10.17
C ARG A 60 -8.47 -10.66 9.39
N VAL A 61 -7.44 -11.36 8.89
CA VAL A 61 -6.37 -10.75 8.07
C VAL A 61 -6.92 -10.41 6.70
N LEU A 62 -7.70 -11.32 6.11
CA LEU A 62 -8.36 -11.06 4.83
C LEU A 62 -9.25 -9.82 4.90
N ALA A 63 -10.06 -9.69 5.96
CA ALA A 63 -10.89 -8.52 6.18
C ALA A 63 -10.07 -7.21 6.30
N ILE A 64 -8.89 -7.26 6.90
CA ILE A 64 -7.99 -6.09 6.95
C ILE A 64 -7.46 -5.77 5.54
N LEU A 65 -6.93 -6.77 4.82
CA LEU A 65 -6.38 -6.57 3.47
C LEU A 65 -7.40 -6.06 2.47
N GLU A 66 -8.67 -6.47 2.60
CA GLU A 66 -9.77 -5.94 1.78
C GLU A 66 -9.95 -4.42 1.95
N ASN A 67 -9.50 -3.84 3.08
CA ASN A 67 -9.62 -2.43 3.41
C ASN A 67 -8.29 -1.66 3.33
N VAL A 68 -7.17 -2.32 3.04
CA VAL A 68 -5.90 -1.65 2.75
C VAL A 68 -5.99 -1.01 1.37
N ASP A 69 -5.56 0.25 1.25
CA ASP A 69 -5.74 1.06 0.03
C ASP A 69 -5.26 0.36 -1.24
N VAL A 70 -4.03 -0.19 -1.21
CA VAL A 70 -3.48 -1.00 -2.31
C VAL A 70 -2.68 -2.17 -1.75
N VAL A 71 -2.84 -3.35 -2.35
CA VAL A 71 -2.03 -4.54 -2.03
C VAL A 71 -1.46 -5.13 -3.32
N TRP A 72 -0.18 -5.51 -3.28
CA TRP A 72 0.49 -6.21 -4.37
C TRP A 72 0.72 -7.67 -4.02
N PHE A 73 0.52 -8.52 -5.01
CA PHE A 73 0.73 -9.96 -4.97
C PHE A 73 1.73 -10.37 -6.05
N PRO A 74 2.49 -11.46 -5.85
CA PRO A 74 3.33 -12.00 -6.92
C PRO A 74 2.46 -12.42 -8.12
N SER A 75 3.08 -12.49 -9.30
CA SER A 75 2.44 -13.00 -10.52
C SER A 75 1.81 -14.38 -10.29
N SER A 76 2.51 -15.24 -9.53
CA SER A 76 2.03 -16.53 -9.04
C SER A 76 2.20 -16.63 -7.51
N GLY A 77 1.19 -17.19 -6.84
CA GLY A 77 1.22 -17.41 -5.39
C GLY A 77 0.28 -16.47 -4.64
N ALA A 78 0.01 -16.83 -3.39
CA ALA A 78 -1.07 -16.22 -2.62
C ALA A 78 -0.59 -15.09 -1.69
N VAL A 79 0.69 -15.12 -1.31
CA VAL A 79 1.28 -14.26 -0.27
C VAL A 79 1.52 -12.82 -0.78
N PRO A 80 0.97 -11.78 -0.13
CA PRO A 80 1.27 -10.39 -0.45
C PRO A 80 2.77 -10.05 -0.45
N VAL A 81 3.18 -9.22 -1.41
CA VAL A 81 4.54 -8.66 -1.50
C VAL A 81 4.63 -7.31 -0.80
N ALA A 82 3.59 -6.49 -0.95
CA ALA A 82 3.57 -5.15 -0.39
C ALA A 82 2.14 -4.67 -0.11
N LEU A 83 1.97 -3.95 0.99
CA LEU A 83 0.74 -3.29 1.41
C LEU A 83 1.01 -1.79 1.49
N PHE A 84 0.10 -0.99 0.94
CA PHE A 84 0.23 0.46 0.89
C PHE A 84 -1.00 1.11 1.52
N GLU A 85 -0.77 2.00 2.48
CA GLU A 85 -1.76 2.91 3.05
C GLU A 85 -1.46 4.31 2.54
N VAL A 86 -2.35 4.90 1.74
CA VAL A 86 -2.18 6.21 1.15
C VAL A 86 -2.76 7.25 2.12
N GLU A 87 -1.89 8.14 2.60
CA GLU A 87 -2.26 9.14 3.59
C GLU A 87 -2.16 10.55 3.00
N HIS A 88 -3.29 11.07 2.52
CA HIS A 88 -3.39 12.41 1.92
C HIS A 88 -3.76 13.49 2.94
N SER A 89 -4.87 13.30 3.67
CA SER A 89 -5.41 14.23 4.66
C SER A 89 -5.75 13.55 6.00
N THR A 90 -6.11 12.27 5.97
CA THR A 90 -6.37 11.40 7.13
C THR A 90 -5.14 11.23 8.02
N GLY A 91 -5.35 10.69 9.22
CA GLY A 91 -4.29 10.50 10.20
C GLY A 91 -3.55 9.17 9.98
N ILE A 92 -2.22 9.27 9.80
CA ILE A 92 -1.27 8.15 9.61
C ILE A 92 -1.48 6.99 10.62
N LEU A 93 -1.90 7.31 11.84
CA LEU A 93 -2.15 6.34 12.90
C LEU A 93 -3.16 5.24 12.49
N GLY A 94 -4.20 5.58 11.72
CA GLY A 94 -5.21 4.61 11.31
C GLY A 94 -4.64 3.50 10.42
N GLY A 95 -3.86 3.88 9.39
CA GLY A 95 -3.16 2.93 8.54
C GLY A 95 -2.15 2.08 9.31
N LEU A 96 -1.37 2.70 10.21
CA LEU A 96 -0.42 1.97 11.05
C LEU A 96 -1.09 0.94 11.97
N MET A 97 -2.27 1.27 12.53
CA MET A 97 -3.02 0.32 13.36
C MET A 97 -3.51 -0.89 12.55
N ARG A 98 -4.02 -0.70 11.33
CA ARG A 98 -4.41 -1.82 10.45
C ARG A 98 -3.22 -2.74 10.15
N MET A 99 -2.07 -2.16 9.83
CA MET A 99 -0.84 -2.93 9.59
C MET A 99 -0.38 -3.65 10.85
N ASN A 100 -0.48 -3.01 12.02
CA ASN A 100 -0.16 -3.60 13.31
C ASN A 100 -1.05 -4.81 13.62
N ASP A 101 -2.34 -4.72 13.30
CA ASP A 101 -3.28 -5.83 13.46
C ASP A 101 -2.89 -7.00 12.56
N VAL A 102 -2.46 -6.77 11.32
CA VAL A 102 -1.93 -7.84 10.45
C VAL A 102 -0.71 -8.51 11.09
N VAL A 103 0.29 -7.72 11.49
CA VAL A 103 1.54 -8.23 12.08
C VAL A 103 1.26 -9.05 13.35
N THR A 104 0.39 -8.57 14.23
CA THR A 104 0.06 -9.25 15.49
C THR A 104 -0.89 -10.44 15.31
N THR A 105 -1.56 -10.56 14.17
CA THR A 105 -2.42 -11.71 13.85
C THR A 105 -1.62 -12.92 13.39
N LEU A 106 -0.59 -12.69 12.58
CA LEU A 106 0.10 -13.74 11.86
C LEU A 106 1.16 -14.38 12.76
N VAL A 107 1.15 -15.71 12.84
CA VAL A 107 2.10 -16.52 13.63
C VAL A 107 2.70 -17.58 12.69
N PRO A 108 4.03 -17.72 12.51
CA PRO A 108 5.17 -16.85 12.89
C PRO A 108 5.42 -15.76 11.80
N PRO A 109 6.47 -14.90 11.87
CA PRO A 109 6.43 -13.52 11.36
C PRO A 109 6.19 -13.39 9.85
N VAL A 110 5.72 -12.20 9.45
CA VAL A 110 5.50 -11.76 8.07
C VAL A 110 6.81 -11.62 7.29
N GLU A 111 7.53 -12.73 7.10
CA GLU A 111 8.72 -12.76 6.26
C GLU A 111 8.34 -12.43 4.81
N GLY A 112 9.02 -11.43 4.25
CA GLY A 112 8.83 -10.98 2.87
C GLY A 112 7.71 -9.95 2.65
N TRP A 113 6.86 -9.67 3.64
CA TRP A 113 5.84 -8.63 3.50
C TRP A 113 6.42 -7.25 3.77
N ARG A 114 6.14 -6.31 2.87
CA ARG A 114 6.57 -4.93 3.02
C ARG A 114 5.36 -4.02 3.27
N PHE A 115 5.43 -3.20 4.31
CA PHE A 115 4.35 -2.31 4.68
C PHE A 115 4.78 -0.88 4.39
N PHE A 116 3.95 -0.11 3.68
CA PHE A 116 4.26 1.26 3.31
C PHE A 116 3.15 2.22 3.70
N VAL A 117 3.53 3.32 4.36
CA VAL A 117 2.69 4.51 4.42
C VAL A 117 3.13 5.44 3.29
N VAL A 118 2.19 5.74 2.39
CA VAL A 118 2.43 6.54 1.19
C VAL A 118 1.86 7.94 1.38
N ALA A 119 2.71 8.96 1.50
CA ALA A 119 2.26 10.32 1.83
C ALA A 119 3.16 11.40 1.21
N PRO A 120 2.78 12.70 1.24
CA PRO A 120 3.69 13.78 0.87
C PRO A 120 4.93 13.81 1.77
N ALA A 121 6.11 14.12 1.23
CA ALA A 121 7.39 14.10 1.97
C ALA A 121 7.37 14.86 3.30
N ARG A 122 6.67 16.00 3.36
CA ARG A 122 6.46 16.80 4.59
C ARG A 122 5.85 16.04 5.77
N ARG A 123 5.24 14.86 5.54
CA ARG A 123 4.63 14.03 6.58
C ARG A 123 5.57 13.00 7.20
N ILE A 124 6.82 12.88 6.74
CA ILE A 124 7.77 11.88 7.26
C ILE A 124 8.01 12.01 8.76
N SER A 125 8.09 13.23 9.30
CA SER A 125 8.28 13.45 10.74
C SER A 125 7.08 12.94 11.55
N ARG A 126 5.86 13.13 11.04
CA ARG A 126 4.64 12.60 11.67
C ARG A 126 4.62 11.07 11.63
N PHE A 127 4.99 10.48 10.49
CA PHE A 127 5.11 9.03 10.36
C PHE A 127 6.12 8.47 11.37
N ASN A 128 7.31 9.05 11.46
CA ASN A 128 8.35 8.62 12.41
C ASN A 128 7.87 8.76 13.86
N GLY A 129 7.19 9.86 14.20
CA GLY A 129 6.62 10.07 15.53
C GLY A 129 5.58 9.02 15.92
N GLU A 130 4.66 8.68 15.01
CA GLU A 130 3.68 7.61 15.26
C GLU A 130 4.37 6.24 15.35
N LEU A 131 5.30 5.93 14.44
CA LEU A 131 5.97 4.62 14.40
C LEU A 131 6.89 4.38 15.62
N ALA A 132 7.38 5.45 16.25
CA ALA A 132 8.18 5.38 17.47
C ALA A 132 7.36 4.95 18.71
N ARG A 133 6.03 4.89 18.62
CA ARG A 133 5.18 4.51 19.76
C ARG A 133 5.47 3.08 20.22
N PRO A 134 5.48 2.82 21.55
CA PRO A 134 5.82 1.50 22.11
C PRO A 134 5.05 0.33 21.50
N THR A 135 3.77 0.53 21.17
CA THR A 135 2.92 -0.50 20.54
C THR A 135 3.51 -1.04 19.23
N PHE A 136 4.02 -0.18 18.36
CA PHE A 136 4.57 -0.60 17.06
C PHE A 136 5.99 -1.13 17.16
N GLN A 137 6.72 -0.75 18.22
CA GLN A 137 8.01 -1.34 18.54
C GLN A 137 7.82 -2.77 19.06
N ALA A 138 6.90 -2.96 20.02
CA ALA A 138 6.62 -4.25 20.64
C ALA A 138 6.07 -5.28 19.66
N SER A 139 5.22 -4.88 18.72
CA SER A 139 4.70 -5.77 17.68
C SER A 139 5.71 -6.12 16.59
N GLY A 140 6.80 -5.37 16.49
CA GLY A 140 7.76 -5.49 15.38
C GLY A 140 7.34 -4.76 14.10
N LEU A 141 6.17 -4.10 14.04
CA LEU A 141 5.75 -3.33 12.87
C LEU A 141 6.79 -2.28 12.47
N ALA A 142 7.39 -1.60 13.45
CA ALA A 142 8.42 -0.57 13.20
C ALA A 142 9.63 -1.09 12.42
N ARG A 143 9.92 -2.40 12.48
CA ARG A 143 11.03 -3.03 11.75
C ARG A 143 10.72 -3.22 10.28
N VAL A 144 9.45 -3.34 9.90
CA VAL A 144 9.01 -3.73 8.54
C VAL A 144 8.19 -2.67 7.81
N CYS A 145 7.65 -1.68 8.54
CA CYS A 145 6.93 -0.55 7.95
C CYS A 145 7.88 0.56 7.50
N ARG A 146 7.64 1.12 6.32
CA ARG A 146 8.46 2.15 5.68
C ARG A 146 7.58 3.30 5.20
N PHE A 147 8.20 4.48 5.09
CA PHE A 147 7.58 5.63 4.45
C PHE A 147 7.92 5.63 2.97
N LEU A 148 6.92 5.91 2.12
CA LEU A 148 7.12 6.09 0.69
C LEU A 148 6.53 7.44 0.27
N SER A 149 7.36 8.36 -0.20
CA SER A 149 6.84 9.66 -0.62
C SER A 149 6.08 9.53 -1.95
N TYR A 150 5.16 10.46 -2.23
CA TYR A 150 4.55 10.59 -3.55
C TYR A 150 5.58 10.69 -4.69
N ASP A 151 6.68 11.43 -4.49
CA ASP A 151 7.72 11.60 -5.51
C ASP A 151 8.38 10.25 -5.87
N HIS A 152 8.73 9.45 -4.86
CA HIS A 152 9.20 8.07 -5.07
C HIS A 152 8.19 7.17 -5.80
N VAL A 153 6.87 7.31 -5.57
CA VAL A 153 5.85 6.54 -6.32
C VAL A 153 5.84 6.97 -7.80
N VAL A 154 5.88 8.27 -8.04
CA VAL A 154 5.94 8.86 -9.39
C VAL A 154 7.20 8.41 -10.11
N GLU A 155 8.36 8.47 -9.46
CA GLU A 155 9.64 8.04 -10.01
C GLU A 155 9.66 6.53 -10.29
N GLY A 156 9.21 5.72 -9.32
CA GLY A 156 9.14 4.26 -9.45
C GLY A 156 8.28 3.83 -10.64
N MET A 157 7.13 4.47 -10.81
CA MET A 157 6.27 4.25 -11.98
C MET A 157 6.96 4.68 -13.27
N ARG A 158 7.44 5.94 -13.36
CA ARG A 158 8.03 6.49 -14.60
C ARG A 158 9.20 5.64 -15.11
N ASN A 159 10.05 5.20 -14.19
CA ASN A 159 11.31 4.55 -14.51
C ASN A 159 11.23 3.01 -14.40
N ASN A 160 10.05 2.46 -14.13
CA ASN A 160 9.82 1.02 -13.92
C ASN A 160 10.80 0.40 -12.90
N LEU A 161 11.07 1.12 -11.82
CA LEU A 161 12.04 0.68 -10.80
C LEU A 161 11.41 -0.40 -9.93
N PRO A 162 12.21 -1.37 -9.44
CA PRO A 162 11.73 -2.28 -8.41
C PRO A 162 11.38 -1.49 -7.15
N LEU A 163 10.33 -1.93 -6.44
CA LEU A 163 10.04 -1.40 -5.10
C LEU A 163 11.22 -1.71 -4.19
N ARG A 164 11.83 -0.69 -3.60
CA ARG A 164 12.95 -0.79 -2.65
C ARG A 164 12.49 -0.43 -1.25
#